data_AF-A0A430KZM1-F1
#
_entry.id   AF-A0A430KZM1-F1
#
_cell.length_a   1.000
_cell.length_b   1.000
_cell.length_c   1.000
_cell.angle_alpha   90.00
_cell.angle_beta   90.00
_cell.angle_gamma   90.00
#
_symmetry.space_group_name_H-M   'P 1'
#
loop_
_entity.id
_entity.type
_entity.pdbx_description
1 polymer ?
#
loop_
_entity_poly.entity_id
_entity_poly.type
_entity_poly.pdbx_seq_one_letter_code
_entity_poly.pdbx_strand_id
1 'polypeptide(L)'
;MGWKPRGVSGVTIKGLNVIHTRWFESETGVPSAIIGASPNYQSQKFVDTSRTISGEISDITCEGHCPALLRIAPLQNYDLSVKNVKYDALLKDENVQLGQSLIGMKISDQEDIYSWAG
;
A
#
# COMPACT_ATOMS: atom_id res chain seq x y z
N MET A 1 -4.94 3.13 2.71
CA MET A 1 -4.57 4.55 2.97
C MET A 1 -4.76 5.48 1.77
N GLY A 2 -4.99 4.97 0.55
CA GLY A 2 -5.08 5.77 -0.67
C GLY A 2 -6.48 6.32 -0.98
N TRP A 3 -6.89 6.18 -2.24
CA TRP A 3 -8.15 6.67 -2.82
C TRP A 3 -8.25 8.19 -3.00
N LYS A 4 -7.76 9.00 -2.06
CA LYS A 4 -7.72 10.46 -2.14
C LYS A 4 -6.56 10.96 -1.29
N PRO A 5 -5.95 12.14 -1.57
CA PRO A 5 -4.94 12.70 -0.69
C PRO A 5 -5.43 12.95 0.75
N ARG A 6 -4.64 12.53 1.74
CA ARG A 6 -5.00 12.60 3.17
C ARG A 6 -3.87 13.21 4.00
N GLY A 7 -4.21 14.05 4.98
CA GLY A 7 -3.30 14.43 6.06
C GLY A 7 -3.72 13.69 7.32
N VAL A 8 -2.93 12.72 7.77
CA VAL A 8 -3.24 11.86 8.92
C VAL A 8 -1.98 11.71 9.75
N SER A 9 -2.04 11.89 11.06
CA SER A 9 -0.88 11.78 11.94
C SER A 9 -1.22 11.06 13.23
N GLY A 10 -0.18 10.56 13.92
CA GLY A 10 -0.33 9.92 15.23
C GLY A 10 -1.01 8.55 15.19
N VAL A 11 -0.99 7.87 14.03
CA VAL A 11 -1.56 6.53 13.90
C VAL A 11 -0.56 5.49 14.42
N THR A 12 -1.03 4.59 15.27
CA THR A 12 -0.27 3.42 15.70
C THR A 12 -1.09 2.16 15.48
N ILE A 13 -0.52 1.18 14.78
CA ILE A 13 -1.06 -0.17 14.63
C ILE A 13 -0.03 -1.13 15.21
N LYS A 14 -0.43 -1.98 16.15
CA LYS A 14 0.47 -2.93 16.81
C LYS A 14 -0.22 -4.29 16.96
N GLY A 15 0.50 -5.37 16.68
CA GLY A 15 0.03 -6.74 16.88
C GLY A 15 -0.99 -7.17 15.81
N LEU A 16 -0.65 -6.95 14.54
CA LEU A 16 -1.51 -7.31 13.41
C LEU A 16 -1.25 -8.75 12.97
N ASN A 17 -2.25 -9.62 13.10
CA ASN A 17 -2.18 -11.00 12.61
C ASN A 17 -3.07 -11.20 11.37
N VAL A 18 -2.44 -11.45 10.23
CA VAL A 18 -3.09 -11.81 8.97
C VAL A 18 -3.06 -13.33 8.84
N ILE A 19 -4.12 -13.98 9.31
CA ILE A 19 -4.15 -15.46 9.44
C ILE A 19 -4.40 -16.18 8.10
N HIS A 20 -5.09 -15.54 7.15
CA HIS A 20 -5.38 -16.14 5.85
C HIS A 20 -5.53 -15.09 4.76
N THR A 21 -5.09 -15.47 3.57
CA THR A 21 -5.24 -14.67 2.36
C THR A 21 -5.49 -15.58 1.16
N ARG A 22 -6.21 -15.09 0.14
CA ARG A 22 -6.53 -15.88 -1.06
C ARG A 22 -6.53 -15.04 -2.34
N TRP A 23 -5.62 -14.08 -2.45
CA TRP A 23 -5.50 -13.28 -3.66
C TRP A 23 -5.14 -14.17 -4.85
N PHE A 24 -5.92 -14.03 -5.92
CA PHE A 24 -5.73 -14.73 -7.20
C PHE A 24 -5.28 -13.79 -8.31
N GLU A 25 -5.40 -12.47 -8.11
CA GLU A 25 -5.01 -11.42 -9.06
C GLU A 25 -4.12 -10.38 -8.40
N SER A 26 -3.12 -9.93 -9.15
CA SER A 26 -2.24 -8.84 -8.73
C SER A 26 -2.81 -7.53 -9.20
N GLU A 27 -3.60 -6.95 -8.32
CA GLU A 27 -4.23 -5.67 -8.54
C GLU A 27 -3.50 -4.55 -7.80
N THR A 28 -3.52 -3.39 -8.42
CA THR A 28 -2.92 -2.16 -7.93
C THR A 28 -3.96 -1.08 -7.68
N GLY A 29 -5.08 -1.11 -8.41
CA GLY A 29 -6.30 -0.34 -8.10
C GLY A 29 -6.89 -0.71 -6.75
N VAL A 30 -6.94 -2.01 -6.46
CA VAL A 30 -7.19 -2.58 -5.13
C VAL A 30 -5.95 -3.36 -4.69
N PRO A 31 -5.00 -2.70 -4.01
CA PRO A 31 -3.69 -3.28 -3.71
C PRO A 31 -3.79 -4.64 -3.02
N SER A 32 -3.31 -5.69 -3.68
CA SER A 32 -3.08 -7.01 -3.04
C SER A 32 -1.81 -6.98 -2.19
N ALA A 33 -1.88 -6.30 -1.06
CA ALA A 33 -0.81 -6.15 -0.08
C ALA A 33 -1.35 -5.97 1.34
N ILE A 34 -0.51 -6.24 2.35
CA ILE A 34 -0.85 -5.97 3.76
C ILE A 34 -1.05 -4.48 4.00
N ILE A 35 -0.12 -3.64 3.50
CA ILE A 35 -0.16 -2.19 3.63
C ILE A 35 -0.38 -1.59 2.23
N GLY A 36 -1.64 -1.21 1.98
CA GLY A 36 -2.09 -0.74 0.67
C GLY A 36 -2.48 0.74 0.63
N ALA A 37 -2.14 1.42 -0.47
CA ALA A 37 -2.73 2.69 -0.85
C ALA A 37 -3.17 2.67 -2.32
N SER A 38 -4.48 2.58 -2.54
CA SER A 38 -5.09 2.64 -3.87
C SER A 38 -4.84 4.00 -4.56
N PRO A 39 -4.83 4.02 -5.90
CA PRO A 39 -4.77 5.25 -6.70
C PRO A 39 -5.97 6.18 -6.43
N ASN A 40 -5.92 7.42 -6.93
CA ASN A 40 -6.99 8.38 -6.72
C ASN A 40 -8.28 7.93 -7.46
N TYR A 41 -9.42 7.86 -6.77
CA TYR A 41 -10.72 7.48 -7.38
C TYR A 41 -11.39 8.62 -8.14
N GLN A 42 -10.96 9.87 -7.91
CA GLN A 42 -11.56 11.03 -8.54
C GLN A 42 -11.21 11.07 -10.04
N SER A 43 -12.09 11.69 -10.83
CA SER A 43 -11.86 11.91 -12.27
C SER A 43 -10.65 12.81 -12.52
N GLN A 44 -10.52 13.88 -11.75
CA GLN A 44 -9.32 14.70 -11.69
C GLN A 44 -8.36 14.12 -10.65
N LYS A 45 -7.26 13.55 -11.13
CA LYS A 45 -6.25 12.92 -10.28
C LYS A 45 -5.19 13.94 -9.95
N PHE A 46 -5.01 14.19 -8.66
CA PHE A 46 -3.93 15.03 -8.18
C PHE A 46 -3.20 14.38 -7.00
N VAL A 47 -1.93 14.72 -6.89
CA VAL A 47 -1.10 14.49 -5.70
C VAL A 47 -1.03 15.80 -4.92
N ASP A 48 -1.24 15.74 -3.61
CA ASP A 48 -1.24 16.91 -2.72
C ASP A 48 0.00 16.87 -1.82
N THR A 49 0.99 17.70 -2.14
CA THR A 49 2.27 17.75 -1.43
C THR A 49 2.21 18.52 -0.11
N SER A 50 1.10 19.19 0.19
CA SER A 50 0.88 19.85 1.49
C SER A 50 0.49 18.88 2.59
N ARG A 51 0.09 17.65 2.23
CA ARG A 51 -0.41 16.63 3.16
C ARG A 51 0.63 15.56 3.45
N THR A 52 0.58 15.02 4.67
CA THR A 52 1.43 13.91 5.11
C THR A 52 0.60 12.87 5.85
N ILE A 53 0.83 11.59 5.55
CA ILE A 53 0.42 10.47 6.40
C ILE A 53 1.60 10.07 7.27
N SER A 54 1.48 10.18 8.60
CA SER A 54 2.49 9.75 9.55
C SER A 54 2.00 8.75 10.60
N GLY A 55 2.85 7.80 10.97
CA GLY A 55 2.51 6.76 11.94
C GLY A 55 3.47 5.59 12.02
N GLU A 56 3.15 4.66 12.92
CA GLU A 56 3.91 3.44 13.17
C GLU A 56 3.02 2.19 13.04
N ILE A 57 3.52 1.18 12.32
CA ILE A 57 2.92 -0.14 12.19
C ILE A 57 3.94 -1.16 12.68
N SER A 58 3.63 -1.92 13.73
CA SER A 58 4.55 -2.87 14.33
C SER A 58 3.91 -4.22 14.64
N ASP A 59 4.76 -5.24 14.77
CA ASP A 59 4.38 -6.60 15.16
C ASP A 59 3.33 -7.20 14.21
N ILE A 60 3.69 -7.26 12.92
CA ILE A 60 2.86 -7.87 11.88
C ILE A 60 3.26 -9.33 11.72
N THR A 61 2.28 -10.24 11.76
CA THR A 61 2.46 -11.64 11.37
C THR A 61 1.52 -11.96 10.21
N CYS A 62 2.02 -12.61 9.18
CA CYS A 62 1.20 -13.16 8.10
C CYS A 62 1.44 -14.66 7.96
N GLU A 63 0.35 -15.43 8.02
CA GLU A 63 0.36 -16.88 8.01
C GLU A 63 0.11 -17.44 6.60
N GLY A 64 0.71 -18.60 6.32
CA GLY A 64 0.61 -19.26 5.02
C GLY A 64 1.29 -18.50 3.88
N HIS A 65 0.71 -18.57 2.67
CA HIS A 65 1.25 -17.86 1.51
C HIS A 65 0.72 -16.42 1.49
N CYS A 66 1.60 -15.48 1.77
CA CYS A 66 1.26 -14.10 1.99
C CYS A 66 1.51 -13.19 0.78
N PRO A 67 0.76 -12.10 0.64
CA PRO A 67 0.97 -11.10 -0.41
C PRO A 67 2.20 -10.23 -0.11
N ALA A 68 2.43 -9.27 -1.00
CA ALA A 68 3.33 -8.16 -0.78
C ALA A 68 3.09 -7.43 0.55
N LEU A 69 4.16 -6.85 1.11
CA LEU A 69 4.06 -5.99 2.29
C LEU A 69 3.46 -4.63 1.91
N LEU A 70 3.99 -4.00 0.86
CA LEU A 70 3.64 -2.63 0.47
C LEU A 70 3.17 -2.59 -0.98
N ARG A 71 2.00 -2.01 -1.23
CA ARG A 71 1.57 -1.57 -2.57
C ARG A 71 0.91 -0.19 -2.45
N ILE A 72 1.70 0.85 -2.73
CA ILE A 72 1.34 2.24 -2.39
C ILE A 72 1.45 3.14 -3.62
N ALA A 73 0.31 3.73 -4.03
CA ALA A 73 0.26 4.88 -4.91
C ALA A 73 0.34 6.15 -4.06
N PRO A 74 1.46 6.91 -4.08
CA PRO A 74 1.65 8.04 -3.19
C PRO A 74 0.85 9.27 -3.64
N LEU A 75 -0.33 9.46 -3.06
CA LEU A 75 -1.20 10.63 -3.30
C LEU A 75 -0.86 11.86 -2.44
N GLN A 76 0.08 11.70 -1.51
CA GLN A 76 0.59 12.72 -0.58
C GLN A 76 1.94 12.24 -0.02
N ASN A 77 2.57 13.01 0.87
CA ASN A 77 3.80 12.60 1.57
C ASN A 77 3.56 11.49 2.61
N TYR A 78 4.62 10.76 2.95
CA TYR A 78 4.58 9.71 3.98
C TYR A 78 5.74 9.84 4.96
N ASP A 79 5.44 9.69 6.25
CA ASP A 79 6.38 9.50 7.35
C ASP A 79 5.94 8.27 8.15
N LEU A 80 6.18 7.08 7.58
CA LEU A 80 5.70 5.81 8.11
C LEU A 80 6.85 4.93 8.59
N SER A 81 6.71 4.37 9.79
CA SER A 81 7.59 3.33 10.30
C SER A 81 6.89 1.97 10.27
N VAL A 82 7.56 0.95 9.72
CA VAL A 82 7.07 -0.44 9.69
C VAL A 82 8.12 -1.34 10.36
N LYS A 83 7.75 -2.02 11.46
CA LYS A 83 8.69 -2.76 12.31
C LYS A 83 8.19 -4.18 12.61
N ASN A 84 9.12 -5.11 12.82
CA ASN A 84 8.85 -6.49 13.24
C ASN A 84 7.76 -7.18 12.41
N VAL A 85 8.04 -7.40 11.13
CA VAL A 85 7.14 -8.07 10.18
C VAL A 85 7.61 -9.51 9.96
N LYS A 86 6.71 -10.47 10.10
CA LYS A 86 6.97 -11.90 9.96
C LYS A 86 6.05 -12.52 8.93
N TYR A 87 6.61 -13.41 8.13
CA TYR A 87 5.95 -14.14 7.05
C TYR A 87 6.25 -15.62 7.22
N ASP A 88 5.23 -16.48 7.13
CA ASP A 88 5.45 -17.91 6.97
C ASP A 88 6.03 -18.21 5.58
N ALA A 89 5.38 -17.70 4.54
CA ALA A 89 5.84 -17.77 3.15
C ALA A 89 5.36 -16.56 2.34
N LEU A 90 6.12 -16.18 1.32
CA LEU A 90 5.69 -15.18 0.34
C LEU A 90 5.02 -15.87 -0.86
N LEU A 91 3.94 -15.30 -1.39
CA LEU A 91 3.34 -15.69 -2.66
C LEU A 91 4.33 -15.44 -3.80
N LYS A 92 5.04 -16.49 -4.21
CA LYS A 92 5.93 -16.52 -5.36
C LYS A 92 5.20 -17.16 -6.53
N ASP A 93 4.30 -16.40 -7.15
CA ASP A 93 3.75 -16.76 -8.45
C ASP A 93 4.42 -15.85 -9.49
N GLU A 94 5.19 -16.44 -10.41
CA GLU A 94 5.92 -15.69 -11.45
C GLU A 94 4.97 -15.05 -12.48
N ASN A 95 3.75 -15.56 -12.61
CA ASN A 95 2.74 -15.02 -13.51
C ASN A 95 1.91 -13.91 -12.86
N VAL A 96 1.64 -14.03 -11.56
CA VAL A 96 0.76 -13.08 -10.85
C VAL A 96 1.56 -12.04 -10.04
N GLN A 97 2.82 -12.27 -9.65
CA GLN A 97 3.66 -11.29 -8.92
C GLN A 97 3.07 -10.79 -7.57
N LEU A 98 2.22 -11.59 -6.91
CA LEU A 98 1.51 -11.22 -5.68
C LEU A 98 2.42 -10.89 -4.49
N GLY A 99 3.61 -11.49 -4.41
CA GLY A 99 4.59 -11.20 -3.38
C GLY A 99 5.39 -9.90 -3.58
N GLN A 100 5.28 -9.26 -4.76
CA GLN A 100 6.09 -8.08 -5.08
C GLN A 100 5.51 -6.82 -4.45
N SER A 101 6.32 -6.19 -3.59
CA SER A 101 6.01 -4.87 -3.06
C SER A 101 6.35 -3.77 -4.07
N LEU A 102 5.47 -2.78 -4.20
CA LEU A 102 5.58 -1.71 -5.19
C LEU A 102 5.21 -0.36 -4.56
N ILE A 103 6.04 0.65 -4.79
CA ILE A 103 5.75 2.03 -4.38
C ILE A 103 6.03 2.93 -5.58
N GLY A 104 5.04 3.73 -5.97
CA GLY A 104 5.16 4.64 -7.09
C GLY A 104 3.83 4.86 -7.79
N MET A 105 3.77 5.83 -8.69
CA MET A 105 2.55 6.12 -9.43
C MET A 105 2.28 5.05 -10.50
N LYS A 106 3.33 4.36 -11.00
CA LYS A 106 3.29 3.28 -12.01
C LYS A 106 2.41 2.12 -11.61
N ILE A 107 2.22 1.92 -10.31
CA ILE A 107 1.34 0.85 -9.89
C ILE A 107 -0.06 1.05 -10.47
N SER A 108 -0.51 2.29 -10.68
CA SER A 108 -1.86 2.57 -11.15
C SER A 108 -2.05 2.51 -12.68
N ASP A 109 -1.00 2.28 -13.47
CA ASP A 109 -0.95 2.48 -14.94
C ASP A 109 -1.52 3.84 -15.40
N GLN A 110 -1.53 4.82 -14.48
CA GLN A 110 -2.22 6.10 -14.61
C GLN A 110 -1.31 7.26 -14.24
N GLU A 111 0.01 7.11 -14.34
CA GLU A 111 0.97 8.17 -13.96
C GLU A 111 0.71 9.48 -14.70
N ASP A 112 0.49 9.39 -16.01
CA ASP A 112 0.39 10.54 -16.91
C ASP A 112 -0.85 11.41 -16.68
N ILE A 113 -1.83 10.92 -15.90
CA ILE A 113 -3.08 11.65 -15.62
C ILE A 113 -3.05 12.38 -14.27
N TYR A 114 -1.97 12.28 -13.49
CA TYR A 114 -1.83 13.02 -12.24
C TYR A 114 -1.28 14.42 -12.46
N SER A 115 -1.97 15.41 -11.91
CA SER A 115 -1.48 16.78 -11.76
C SER A 115 -0.97 17.04 -10.33
N TRP A 116 -0.14 18.07 -10.18
CA TRP A 116 0.38 18.49 -8.88
C TRP A 116 -0.44 19.66 -8.34
N ALA A 117 -1.01 19.51 -7.15
CA ALA A 117 -1.56 20.62 -6.39
C ALA A 117 -0.57 20.93 -5.25
N GLY A 118 0.11 22.08 -5.38
CA GLY A 118 1.01 22.62 -4.35
C GLY A 118 0.27 23.48 -3.35
#